data_AF-A0A2G7T3S6-F1
#
_entry.id   AF-A0A2G7T3S6-F1
#
_cell.length_a   1.000
_cell.length_b   1.000
_cell.length_c   1.000
_cell.angle_alpha   90.00
_cell.angle_beta   90.00
_cell.angle_gamma   90.00
#
_symmetry.space_group_name_H-M   'P 1'
#
loop_
_entity.id
_entity.type
_entity.pdbx_description
1 polymer ?
#
loop_
_entity_poly.entity_id
_entity_poly.type
_entity_poly.pdbx_seq_one_letter_code
_entity_poly.pdbx_strand_id
1 'polypeptide(L)' 'MFFVFGPNGQMFRGPAERLGQVAPVRRVQRPQALRTRSADVMAG' A
#
# COMPACT_ATOMS: atom_id res chain seq x y z
N MET A 1 -1.94 4.91 -8.11
CA MET A 1 -3.03 5.77 -7.59
C MET A 1 -3.07 5.62 -6.08
N PHE A 2 -3.46 6.66 -5.33
CA PHE A 2 -3.64 6.61 -3.88
C PHE A 2 -4.99 7.18 -3.47
N PHE A 3 -5.43 6.79 -2.27
CA PHE A 3 -6.62 7.31 -1.60
C PHE A 3 -6.31 7.44 -0.10
N VAL A 4 -6.58 8.61 0.49
CA VAL A 4 -6.44 8.88 1.93
C VAL A 4 -7.76 9.44 2.43
N PHE A 5 -8.29 8.81 3.48
CA PHE A 5 -9.53 9.22 4.15
C PHE A 5 -9.18 9.82 5.50
N GLY A 6 -9.55 11.07 5.71
CA GLY A 6 -9.37 11.77 6.97
C GLY A 6 -10.43 11.33 7.99
N PRO A 7 -10.16 11.51 9.29
CA PRO A 7 -11.07 11.12 10.37
C PRO A 7 -12.43 11.85 10.32
N ASN A 8 -12.49 13.01 9.66
CA ASN A 8 -13.70 13.83 9.52
C ASN A 8 -14.33 13.72 8.13
N GLY A 9 -14.00 12.68 7.35
CA GLY A 9 -14.59 12.43 6.04
C GLY A 9 -13.96 13.17 4.86
N GLN A 10 -12.85 13.90 5.05
CA GLN A 10 -12.09 14.43 3.91
C GLN A 10 -11.48 13.30 3.08
N MET A 11 -11.44 13.47 1.76
CA MET A 11 -10.84 12.49 0.85
C MET A 11 -9.79 13.15 -0.05
N PHE A 12 -8.56 12.66 0.03
CA PHE A 12 -7.48 13.00 -0.89
C PHE A 12 -7.23 11.82 -1.83
N ARG A 13 -7.17 12.09 -3.13
CA ARG A 13 -6.91 11.06 -4.14
C ARG A 13 -6.04 11.60 -5.26
N GLY A 14 -5.28 10.73 -5.90
CA GLY A 14 -4.44 11.15 -7.02
C GLY A 14 -3.48 10.08 -7.53
N PRO A 15 -2.65 10.46 -8.51
CA PRO A 15 -1.58 9.61 -9.01
C PRO A 15 -0.48 9.47 -7.95
N ALA A 16 0.33 8.40 -8.00
CA ALA A 16 1.27 8.07 -6.93
C ALA A 16 2.34 9.16 -6.70
N GLU A 17 2.66 9.89 -7.77
CA GLU A 17 3.62 11.00 -7.81
C GLU A 17 3.17 12.18 -6.93
N ARG A 18 1.86 12.32 -6.67
CA ARG A 18 1.30 13.38 -5.81
C ARG A 18 1.19 13.00 -4.33
N LEU A 19 1.49 11.76 -3.95
CA LEU A 19 1.31 11.29 -2.57
C LEU A 19 2.19 12.07 -1.56
N GLY A 20 3.37 12.52 -1.98
CA GLY A 20 4.28 13.32 -1.14
C GLY A 20 3.72 14.68 -0.69
N GLN A 21 2.64 15.16 -1.32
CA GLN A 21 1.96 16.40 -0.93
C GLN A 21 1.00 16.21 0.26
N VAL A 22 0.64 14.95 0.56
CA VAL A 22 -0.35 14.61 1.59
C VAL A 22 0.32 13.98 2.81
N ALA A 23 1.39 13.20 2.62
CA ALA A 23 2.11 12.53 3.69
C ALA A 23 3.59 12.29 3.32
N PRO A 24 4.49 12.07 4.28
CA PRO A 24 5.86 11.63 4.01
C PRO A 24 5.87 10.32 3.21
N VAL A 25 6.58 10.30 2.08
CA VAL A 25 6.71 9.11 1.22
C VAL A 25 8.16 8.66 1.17
N ARG A 26 8.39 7.37 1.40
CA ARG A 26 9.69 6.72 1.17
C ARG A 26 9.56 5.75 0.01
N ARG A 27 10.45 5.86 -0.98
CA ARG A 27 10.57 4.83 -2.02
C ARG A 27 11.09 3.55 -1.38
N VAL A 28 10.34 2.47 -1.53
CA VAL A 28 10.78 1.13 -1.17
C VAL A 28 11.13 0.38 -2.46
N GLN A 29 12.04 -0.59 -2.35
CA GLN A 29 12.24 -1.54 -3.46
C GLN A 29 10.91 -2.20 -3.80
N ARG A 30 10.77 -2.65 -5.06
CA ARG A 30 9.55 -3.30 -5.58
C ARG A 30 9.03 -4.26 -4.51
N PRO A 31 7.84 -3.98 -3.92
CA PRO A 31 7.28 -4.88 -2.92
C PRO A 31 7.24 -6.27 -3.54
N GLN A 32 7.96 -7.22 -2.94
CA GLN A 32 7.76 -8.62 -3.29
C GLN A 32 6.31 -8.92 -2.92
N ALA A 33 5.53 -9.45 -3.86
CA ALA A 33 4.16 -9.86 -3.58
C ALA A 33 4.19 -10.70 -2.29
N LEU A 34 3.32 -10.38 -1.35
CA LEU A 34 3.15 -11.15 -0.13
C LEU A 34 2.93 -12.61 -0.56
N ARG A 35 3.95 -13.46 -0.39
CA ARG A 35 3.78 -14.89 -0.58
C ARG A 35 2.96 -15.35 0.59
N THR A 36 1.64 -15.37 0.42
CA THR A 36 0.76 -16.19 1.24
C THR A 36 1.29 -17.61 1.07
N ARG A 37 2.04 -18.12 2.06
CA ARG A 37 2.26 -19.57 2.13
C ARG A 37 0.84 -20.13 2.19
N SER A 38 0.37 -20.76 1.11
CA SER A 38 -0.70 -21.73 1.23
C SER A 38 -0.26 -22.64 2.35
N ALA A 39 -0.99 -22.63 3.47
CA ALA A 39 -0.75 -23.51 4.59
C ALA A 39 -0.49 -24.92 4.05
N ASP A 40 0.56 -25.55 4.58
CA ASP A 40 1.06 -26.90 4.26
C ASP A 40 0.09 -27.77 3.46
N VAL A 41 0.40 -27.98 2.18
CA VAL A 41 0.02 -29.21 1.50
C VAL A 41 1.27 -30.07 1.44
N MET A 42 1.29 -31.05 2.35
CA MET A 42 2.21 -32.18 2.48
C MET A 42 3.57 -31.92 3.17
N ALA A 43 3.56 -31.97 4.50
CA ALA A 43 4.56 -32.75 5.20
C ALA A 43 4.19 -34.24 5.00
N GLY A 44 5.06 -34.98 4.33
CA GLY A 44 4.89 -36.39 3.99
C GLY A 44 5.12 -37.35 5.14
#